data_AF-A0A6A6N834-F1
#
_entry.id   AF-A0A6A6N834-F1
#
_cell.length_a   1.000
_cell.length_b   1.000
_cell.length_c   1.000
_cell.angle_alpha   90.00
_cell.angle_beta   90.00
_cell.angle_gamma   90.00
#
_symmetry.space_group_name_H-M   'P 1'
#
loop_
_entity.id
_entity.type
_entity.pdbx_description
1 polymer ?
#
loop_
_entity_poly.entity_id
_entity_poly.type
_entity_poly.pdbx_seq_one_letter_code
_entity_poly.pdbx_strand_id
1 'polypeptide(L)'
;MELVELTSLREALVGLPGVNGLSIEQRKRMTIAVELVANPSIIFMDEPTSGLDARAAAIVMRTVRNTVDTGRTVLFLLKRGGQEIYVGPVGRHAYHLIRYFEEIEGVPRIKDGYNPATWMLEVSTAAQEAALGVNFTDIYKNSELYRL
;
A
#
# COMPACT_ATOMS: atom_id res chain seq x y z
N MET A 1 21.89 0.48 3.08
CA MET A 1 21.85 -0.93 2.61
C MET A 1 21.12 -1.86 3.57
N GLU A 2 21.31 -1.72 4.89
CA GLU A 2 20.61 -2.54 5.89
C GLU A 2 19.09 -2.34 5.89
N LEU A 3 18.61 -1.09 5.84
CA LEU A 3 17.18 -0.75 5.83
C LEU A 3 16.38 -1.48 4.73
N VAL A 4 17.01 -1.68 3.58
CA VAL A 4 16.45 -2.32 2.39
C VAL A 4 16.87 -3.78 2.25
N GLU A 5 17.59 -4.34 3.24
CA GLU A 5 18.03 -5.74 3.29
C GLU A 5 18.85 -6.19 2.05
N LEU A 6 19.63 -5.27 1.46
CA LEU A 6 20.45 -5.54 0.26
C LEU A 6 21.95 -5.70 0.57
N THR A 7 22.34 -5.79 1.84
CA THR A 7 23.76 -5.85 2.25
C THR A 7 24.53 -7.02 1.59
N SER A 8 23.90 -8.18 1.43
CA SER A 8 24.49 -9.35 0.76
C SER A 8 24.68 -9.17 -0.75
N LEU A 9 24.05 -8.16 -1.34
CA LEU A 9 24.05 -7.88 -2.77
C LEU A 9 24.85 -6.62 -3.13
N ARG A 10 25.64 -6.08 -2.18
CA ARG A 10 26.35 -4.81 -2.37
C ARG A 10 27.33 -4.80 -3.56
N GLU A 11 27.86 -5.97 -3.95
CA GLU A 11 28.80 -6.14 -5.07
C GLU A 11 28.14 -6.85 -6.26
N ALA A 12 26.84 -7.13 -6.18
CA ALA A 12 26.12 -7.80 -7.25
C ALA A 12 25.91 -6.86 -8.43
N LEU A 13 26.05 -7.38 -9.65
CA LEU A 13 25.70 -6.64 -10.85
C LEU A 13 24.18 -6.48 -10.96
N VAL A 14 23.74 -5.25 -11.21
CA VAL A 14 22.32 -4.95 -11.40
C VAL A 14 21.74 -5.75 -12.56
N GLY A 15 22.41 -5.78 -13.71
CA GLY A 15 21.99 -6.52 -14.91
C GLY A 15 20.78 -5.92 -15.63
N LEU A 16 20.22 -6.63 -16.61
CA LEU A 16 19.03 -6.26 -17.39
C LEU A 16 17.75 -6.90 -16.82
N PRO A 17 16.65 -6.14 -16.64
CA PRO A 17 15.39 -6.67 -16.12
C PRO A 17 14.88 -7.86 -16.94
N GLY A 18 14.52 -8.96 -16.27
CA GLY A 18 14.01 -10.17 -16.91
C GLY A 18 15.06 -11.02 -17.64
N VAL A 19 16.34 -10.61 -17.66
CA VAL A 19 17.41 -11.31 -18.35
C VAL A 19 18.47 -11.83 -17.38
N ASN A 20 19.06 -10.94 -16.55
CA ASN A 20 20.13 -11.30 -15.63
C ASN A 20 20.28 -10.31 -14.45
N GLY A 21 21.20 -10.62 -13.54
CA GLY A 21 21.52 -9.79 -12.38
C GLY A 21 20.47 -9.91 -11.29
N LEU A 22 19.98 -8.76 -10.79
CA LEU A 22 19.04 -8.68 -9.68
C LEU A 22 17.64 -9.16 -10.09
N SER A 23 16.99 -9.89 -9.17
CA SER A 23 15.57 -10.25 -9.28
C SER A 23 14.67 -9.02 -9.28
N ILE A 24 13.42 -9.16 -9.73
CA ILE A 24 12.43 -8.05 -9.74
C ILE A 24 12.25 -7.47 -8.33
N GLU A 25 12.18 -8.35 -7.34
CA GLU A 25 12.08 -8.05 -5.92
C GLU A 25 13.28 -7.22 -5.42
N GLN A 26 14.50 -7.68 -5.70
CA GLN A 26 15.73 -6.99 -5.33
C GLN A 26 15.86 -5.63 -6.03
N ARG A 27 15.45 -5.53 -7.30
CA ARG A 27 15.43 -4.25 -8.02
C ARG A 27 14.45 -3.26 -7.41
N LYS A 28 13.25 -3.68 -7.05
CA LYS A 28 12.28 -2.80 -6.39
C LYS A 28 12.83 -2.26 -5.07
N ARG A 29 13.46 -3.11 -4.24
CA ARG A 29 14.17 -2.66 -3.03
C ARG A 29 15.34 -1.73 -3.34
N MET A 30 16.08 -1.98 -4.42
CA MET A 30 17.17 -1.10 -4.87
C MET A 30 16.63 0.27 -5.30
N THR A 31 15.53 0.33 -6.04
CA THR A 31 14.87 1.59 -6.40
C THR A 31 14.48 2.38 -5.15
N ILE A 32 13.84 1.73 -4.16
CA ILE A 32 13.55 2.36 -2.87
C ILE A 32 14.84 2.86 -2.21
N ALA A 33 15.92 2.07 -2.23
CA ALA A 33 17.21 2.46 -1.68
C ALA A 33 17.79 3.71 -2.33
N VAL A 34 17.67 3.85 -3.65
CA VAL A 34 18.12 5.02 -4.42
C VAL A 34 17.35 6.27 -3.98
N GLU A 35 16.03 6.19 -3.90
CA GLU A 35 15.20 7.31 -3.44
C GLU A 35 15.53 7.73 -2.00
N LEU A 36 15.87 6.77 -1.14
CA LEU A 36 16.23 7.04 0.26
C LEU A 36 17.59 7.75 0.43
N VAL A 37 18.48 7.71 -0.56
CA VAL A 37 19.77 8.43 -0.50
C VAL A 37 19.55 9.93 -0.37
N ALA A 38 18.47 10.46 -0.95
CA ALA A 38 18.09 11.87 -0.83
C ALA A 38 17.61 12.26 0.58
N ASN A 39 17.53 11.30 1.51
CA ASN A 39 17.02 11.49 2.86
C ASN A 39 15.63 12.17 2.92
N PRO A 40 14.63 11.69 2.15
CA PRO A 40 13.31 12.30 2.13
C PRO A 40 12.58 12.09 3.48
N SER A 41 11.75 13.07 3.86
CA SER A 41 10.82 12.96 4.99
C SER A 41 9.50 12.26 4.61
N ILE A 42 9.12 12.33 3.33
CA ILE A 42 7.90 11.75 2.76
C ILE A 42 8.27 10.96 1.50
N ILE A 43 7.72 9.76 1.36
CA ILE A 43 7.94 8.87 0.23
C ILE A 43 6.60 8.46 -0.36
N PHE A 44 6.44 8.67 -1.66
CA PHE A 44 5.28 8.19 -2.42
C PHE A 44 5.62 6.86 -3.07
N MET A 45 4.73 5.88 -2.94
CA MET A 45 4.86 4.59 -3.61
C MET A 45 3.63 4.29 -4.44
N ASP A 46 3.86 4.08 -5.73
CA ASP A 46 2.84 3.62 -6.67
C ASP A 46 3.06 2.12 -6.93
N GLU A 47 2.04 1.32 -6.62
CA GLU A 47 2.02 -0.14 -6.77
C GLU A 47 3.34 -0.87 -6.42
N PRO A 48 3.87 -0.76 -5.18
CA PRO A 48 5.18 -1.31 -4.81
C PRO A 48 5.28 -2.83 -4.99
N THR A 49 4.16 -3.55 -4.92
CA THR A 49 4.09 -5.02 -5.00
C THR A 49 3.73 -5.55 -6.38
N SER A 50 3.55 -4.69 -7.39
CA SER A 50 3.20 -5.12 -8.76
C SER A 50 4.22 -6.08 -9.36
N GLY A 51 3.74 -7.14 -10.01
CA GLY A 51 4.59 -8.14 -10.68
C GLY A 51 5.40 -9.05 -9.74
N LEU A 52 5.06 -9.10 -8.45
CA LEU A 52 5.69 -9.97 -7.46
C LEU A 52 4.74 -11.07 -7.01
N ASP A 53 5.29 -12.24 -6.70
CA ASP A 53 4.58 -13.23 -5.90
C ASP A 53 4.41 -12.78 -4.44
N ALA A 54 3.58 -13.49 -3.67
CA ALA A 54 3.25 -13.10 -2.29
C ALA A 54 4.48 -13.03 -1.37
N ARG A 55 5.48 -13.89 -1.57
CA ARG A 55 6.70 -13.91 -0.75
C ARG A 55 7.59 -12.71 -1.09
N ALA A 56 7.82 -12.46 -2.37
CA ALA A 56 8.59 -11.32 -2.84
C ALA A 56 7.94 -9.99 -2.46
N ALA A 57 6.62 -9.87 -2.61
CA ALA A 57 5.85 -8.72 -2.17
C ALA A 57 6.03 -8.46 -0.67
N ALA A 58 6.00 -9.50 0.17
CA ALA A 58 6.22 -9.37 1.61
C ALA A 58 7.63 -8.85 1.95
N ILE A 59 8.66 -9.27 1.21
CA ILE A 59 10.04 -8.78 1.42
C ILE A 59 10.15 -7.28 1.04
N VAL A 60 9.54 -6.88 -0.07
CA VAL A 60 9.46 -5.45 -0.44
C VAL A 60 8.70 -4.66 0.63
N MET A 61 7.54 -5.13 1.07
CA MET A 61 6.75 -4.41 2.09
C MET A 61 7.44 -4.35 3.45
N ARG A 62 8.29 -5.33 3.80
CA ARG A 62 9.15 -5.24 4.99
C ARG A 62 10.16 -4.11 4.87
N THR A 63 10.75 -3.91 3.70
CA THR A 63 11.61 -2.75 3.42
C THR A 63 10.86 -1.43 3.59
N VAL A 64 9.61 -1.36 3.08
CA VAL A 64 8.76 -0.17 3.29
C VAL A 64 8.48 0.04 4.78
N ARG A 65 8.15 -1.04 5.52
CA ARG A 65 7.89 -0.98 6.95
C ARG A 65 9.10 -0.46 7.74
N ASN A 66 10.28 -1.01 7.48
CA ASN A 66 11.55 -0.56 8.07
C ASN A 66 11.77 0.94 7.79
N THR A 67 11.46 1.39 6.58
CA THR A 67 11.55 2.80 6.20
C THR A 67 10.62 3.67 7.05
N VAL A 68 9.37 3.26 7.25
CA VAL A 68 8.44 4.00 8.12
C VAL A 68 8.92 4.01 9.58
N ASP A 69 9.51 2.91 10.07
CA ASP A 69 10.02 2.81 11.45
C ASP A 69 11.16 3.80 11.77
N THR A 70 11.79 4.38 10.74
CA THR A 70 12.76 5.47 10.92
C THR A 70 12.13 6.86 11.12
N GLY A 71 10.79 6.95 11.19
CA GLY A 71 10.06 8.21 11.33
C GLY A 71 9.71 8.90 10.02
N ARG A 72 9.89 8.20 8.88
CA ARG A 72 9.50 8.72 7.54
C ARG A 72 8.04 8.38 7.25
N THR A 73 7.34 9.29 6.59
CA THR A 73 5.97 9.06 6.13
C THR A 73 5.99 8.36 4.78
N VAL A 74 5.24 7.27 4.61
CA VAL A 74 5.05 6.59 3.33
C VAL A 74 3.58 6.66 2.92
N LEU A 75 3.32 7.10 1.69
CA LEU A 75 1.99 7.21 1.10
C LEU A 75 1.86 6.22 -0.06
N PHE A 76 0.76 5.47 -0.09
CA PHE A 76 0.42 4.58 -1.20
C PHE A 76 -0.72 5.17 -2.03
N LEU A 77 -0.58 5.10 -3.35
CA LEU A 77 -1.67 5.39 -4.28
C LEU A 77 -2.40 4.08 -4.60
N LEU A 78 -3.61 3.90 -4.06
CA LEU A 78 -4.39 2.66 -4.23
C LEU A 78 -5.62 2.82 -5.15
N LYS A 79 -6.07 4.05 -5.42
CA LYS A 79 -7.23 4.35 -6.27
C LYS A 79 -6.86 5.36 -7.36
N ARG A 80 -7.33 5.09 -8.60
CA ARG A 80 -7.20 6.03 -9.72
C ARG A 80 -7.98 7.31 -9.43
N GLY A 81 -7.38 8.45 -9.79
CA GLY A 81 -7.97 9.77 -9.56
C GLY A 81 -7.48 10.49 -8.31
N GLY A 82 -6.62 9.86 -7.49
CA GLY A 82 -5.96 10.52 -6.36
C GLY A 82 -6.90 11.00 -5.27
N GLN A 83 -8.11 10.46 -5.20
CA GLN A 83 -9.11 10.83 -4.21
C GLN A 83 -9.03 9.94 -2.98
N GLU A 84 -9.08 10.57 -1.81
CA GLU A 84 -9.10 9.91 -0.52
C GLU A 84 -10.51 9.40 -0.23
N ILE A 85 -10.62 8.11 0.06
CA ILE A 85 -11.86 7.46 0.51
C ILE A 85 -11.78 6.98 1.97
N TYR A 86 -10.57 7.01 2.53
CA TYR A 86 -10.24 6.70 3.92
C TYR A 86 -8.82 7.17 4.21
N VAL A 87 -8.65 8.01 5.24
CA VAL A 87 -7.35 8.25 5.88
C VAL A 87 -7.55 8.10 7.38
N GLY A 88 -6.79 7.19 7.98
CA GLY A 88 -6.92 6.90 9.39
C GLY A 88 -6.13 5.66 9.81
N PRO A 89 -6.09 5.36 11.12
CA PRO A 89 -5.42 4.17 11.62
C PRO A 89 -6.13 2.91 11.13
N VAL A 90 -5.43 2.05 10.38
CA VAL A 90 -5.99 0.76 9.89
C VAL A 90 -6.44 -0.15 11.06
N GLY A 91 -5.73 -0.09 12.19
CA GLY A 91 -6.01 -0.91 13.38
C GLY A 91 -5.49 -2.35 13.27
N ARG A 92 -5.51 -3.08 14.39
CA ARG A 92 -5.12 -4.50 14.41
C ARG A 92 -6.08 -5.30 13.52
N HIS A 93 -5.54 -6.15 12.65
CA HIS A 93 -6.31 -6.91 11.67
C HIS A 93 -7.24 -6.04 10.79
N ALA A 94 -6.85 -4.80 10.50
CA ALA A 94 -7.63 -3.85 9.72
C ALA A 94 -9.01 -3.48 10.32
N TYR A 95 -9.20 -3.67 11.62
CA TYR A 95 -10.49 -3.46 12.28
C TYR A 95 -11.13 -2.08 12.01
N HIS A 96 -10.38 -0.99 12.12
CA HIS A 96 -10.94 0.36 11.94
C HIS A 96 -11.30 0.65 10.48
N LEU A 97 -10.48 0.16 9.54
CA LEU A 97 -10.77 0.24 8.11
C LEU A 97 -12.04 -0.54 7.77
N ILE A 98 -12.12 -1.81 8.18
CA ILE A 98 -13.27 -2.68 7.93
C ILE A 98 -14.53 -2.03 8.49
N ARG A 99 -14.50 -1.64 9.76
CA ARG A 99 -15.64 -1.03 10.44
C ARG A 99 -16.13 0.23 9.72
N TYR A 100 -15.23 1.12 9.29
CA TYR A 100 -15.60 2.34 8.59
C TYR A 100 -16.39 2.06 7.30
N PHE A 101 -15.94 1.10 6.49
CA PHE A 101 -16.65 0.75 5.25
C PHE A 101 -17.92 -0.05 5.50
N GLU A 102 -17.95 -0.92 6.52
CA GLU A 102 -19.17 -1.67 6.89
C GLU A 102 -20.29 -0.80 7.48
N GLU A 103 -19.97 0.38 8.00
CA GLU A 103 -20.97 1.36 8.46
C GLU A 103 -21.69 2.06 7.29
N ILE A 104 -21.17 1.97 6.06
CA ILE A 104 -21.80 2.52 4.86
C ILE A 104 -22.90 1.58 4.38
N GLU A 105 -24.12 2.08 4.26
CA GLU A 105 -25.29 1.29 3.86
C GLU A 105 -25.06 0.60 2.50
N GLY A 106 -25.34 -0.71 2.48
CA GLY A 106 -25.21 -1.54 1.28
C GLY A 106 -23.80 -2.10 1.01
N VAL A 107 -22.75 -1.66 1.72
CA VAL A 107 -21.44 -2.29 1.62
C VAL A 107 -21.49 -3.72 2.19
N PRO A 108 -21.02 -4.75 1.45
CA PRO A 108 -21.03 -6.12 1.93
C PRO A 108 -20.02 -6.31 3.07
N ARG A 109 -20.45 -6.95 4.15
CA ARG A 109 -19.57 -7.31 5.26
C ARG A 109 -18.44 -8.25 4.81
N ILE A 110 -17.29 -8.11 5.44
CA ILE A 110 -16.17 -9.01 5.18
C ILE A 110 -16.50 -10.41 5.69
N LYS A 111 -16.11 -11.44 4.93
CA LYS A 111 -16.27 -12.84 5.34
C LYS A 111 -15.16 -13.24 6.31
N ASP A 112 -15.48 -14.12 7.25
CA ASP A 112 -14.49 -14.66 8.18
C ASP A 112 -13.30 -15.29 7.43
N GLY A 113 -12.09 -14.91 7.82
CA GLY A 113 -10.84 -15.37 7.20
C GLY A 113 -10.52 -14.76 5.83
N TYR A 114 -11.36 -13.85 5.30
CA TYR A 114 -11.08 -13.17 4.04
C TYR A 114 -10.03 -12.06 4.22
N ASN A 115 -9.21 -11.83 3.19
CA ASN A 115 -8.15 -10.83 3.26
C ASN A 115 -8.73 -9.41 3.24
N PRO A 116 -8.53 -8.57 4.29
CA PRO A 116 -9.08 -7.23 4.34
C PRO A 116 -8.62 -6.31 3.20
N ALA A 117 -7.38 -6.48 2.71
CA ALA A 117 -6.88 -5.69 1.59
C ALA A 117 -7.61 -6.05 0.29
N THR A 118 -7.86 -7.35 0.05
CA THR A 118 -8.64 -7.81 -1.11
C THR A 118 -10.08 -7.30 -1.03
N TRP A 119 -10.72 -7.47 0.12
CA TRP A 119 -12.07 -6.96 0.35
C TRP A 119 -12.17 -5.46 0.12
N MET A 120 -11.21 -4.68 0.63
CA MET A 120 -11.17 -3.24 0.46
C MET A 120 -11.09 -2.83 -1.02
N LEU A 121 -10.30 -3.55 -1.83
CA LEU A 121 -10.20 -3.29 -3.26
C LEU A 121 -11.50 -3.62 -4.01
N GLU A 122 -12.23 -4.64 -3.59
CA GLU A 122 -13.53 -5.02 -4.17
C GLU A 122 -14.62 -3.99 -3.81
N VAL A 123 -14.67 -3.57 -2.55
CA VAL A 123 -15.64 -2.59 -2.03
C VAL A 123 -15.40 -1.20 -2.62
N SER A 124 -14.14 -0.79 -2.84
CA SER A 124 -13.82 0.58 -3.28
C SER A 124 -13.85 0.82 -4.78
N THR A 125 -14.35 -0.14 -5.56
CA THR A 125 -14.45 -0.01 -7.02
C THR A 125 -15.51 1.02 -7.43
N ALA A 126 -15.29 1.67 -8.59
CA ALA A 126 -16.27 2.58 -9.18
C ALA A 126 -17.60 1.88 -9.52
N ALA A 127 -17.56 0.58 -9.85
CA ALA A 127 -18.76 -0.21 -10.09
C ALA A 127 -19.59 -0.37 -8.82
N GLN A 128 -18.94 -0.61 -7.68
CA GLN A 128 -19.60 -0.67 -6.38
C GLN A 128 -20.18 0.68 -5.97
N GLU A 129 -19.45 1.78 -6.17
CA GLU A 129 -19.96 3.15 -5.95
C GLU A 129 -21.25 3.41 -6.74
N ALA A 130 -21.25 3.06 -8.04
CA ALA A 130 -22.41 3.21 -8.90
C ALA A 130 -23.59 2.33 -8.47
N ALA A 131 -23.33 1.09 -8.06
CA ALA A 131 -24.37 0.16 -7.59
C ALA A 131 -25.03 0.61 -6.28
N LEU A 132 -24.26 1.23 -5.39
CA LEU A 132 -24.74 1.77 -4.12
C LEU A 132 -25.36 3.17 -4.26
N GLY A 133 -25.12 3.86 -5.39
CA GLY A 133 -25.52 5.25 -5.57
C GLY A 133 -24.77 6.22 -4.64
N VAL A 134 -23.54 5.88 -4.24
CA VAL A 134 -22.72 6.67 -3.31
C VAL A 134 -21.42 7.10 -3.96
N ASN A 135 -20.80 8.13 -3.38
CA ASN A 135 -19.43 8.53 -3.68
C ASN A 135 -18.61 8.41 -2.40
N PHE A 136 -17.67 7.46 -2.34
CA PHE A 136 -16.89 7.22 -1.12
C PHE A 136 -16.01 8.41 -0.75
N THR A 137 -15.57 9.21 -1.73
CA THR A 137 -14.81 10.43 -1.49
C THR A 137 -15.66 11.45 -0.73
N ASP A 138 -16.93 11.60 -1.12
CA ASP A 138 -17.84 12.54 -0.46
C ASP A 138 -18.23 12.05 0.94
N ILE A 139 -18.45 10.73 1.11
CA ILE A 139 -18.67 10.12 2.43
C ILE A 139 -17.48 10.42 3.35
N TYR A 140 -16.26 10.18 2.86
CA TYR A 140 -15.05 10.42 3.63
C TYR A 140 -14.91 11.89 4.04
N LYS A 141 -15.06 12.83 3.11
CA LYS A 141 -14.98 14.28 3.40
C LYS A 141 -16.01 14.77 4.43
N ASN A 142 -17.15 14.09 4.53
CA ASN A 142 -18.20 14.42 5.50
C ASN A 142 -18.07 13.65 6.82
N SER A 143 -17.17 12.68 6.90
CA SER A 143 -16.94 11.85 8.09
C SER A 143 -16.18 12.61 9.19
N GLU A 144 -16.26 12.11 10.42
CA GLU A 144 -15.45 12.63 11.53
C GLU A 144 -13.94 12.42 11.31
N LEU A 145 -13.56 11.37 10.57
CA LEU A 145 -12.15 11.07 10.26
C LEU A 145 -11.47 12.18 9.46
N TYR A 146 -12.20 12.89 8.60
CA TYR A 146 -11.66 13.98 7.81
C TYR A 146 -11.49 15.29 8.61
N ARG A 147 -12.17 15.42 9.75
CA ARG A 147 -12.12 16.63 10.60
C ARG A 147 -11.00 16.60 11.63
N LEU A 148 -10.29 15.48 11.76
CA LEU A 148 -9.16 15.27 12.66
C LEU A 148 -7.84 15.71 11.99
#